data_AF-A0A8C6SD97-F1
#
_entry.id   AF-A0A8C6SD97-F1
#
_cell.length_a   1.000
_cell.length_b   1.000
_cell.length_c   1.000
_cell.angle_alpha   90.00
_cell.angle_beta   90.00
_cell.angle_gamma   90.00
#
_symmetry.space_group_name_H-M   'P 1'
#
loop_
_entity.id
_entity.type
_entity.pdbx_description
1 polymer ?
#
loop_
_entity_poly.entity_id
_entity_poly.type
_entity_poly.pdbx_seq_one_letter_code
_entity_poly.pdbx_strand_id
1 'polypeptide(L)'
;MELFQAKDQYILQSGDRALWCSRKDGTMALRPATDLLLAWNPVCLGIVEGVIGKIQLHADLPLGLVLIRQKALVGHLPPENHKVYKITKIAVIPLSDEEPQELELELCKKHHFGIDKPEKLAQSPEDSKFLMKTLSQIKSNVGGPIKKKVKENKEKERLERRLLDELYKIFMDSDSFYFSLTYDLTNTVQRQGEAEHSGLPLWKRVDDRFFWNKYMIQDLIDLQVPEVDFWVLPVIQGFVQVEELVVNYNETSDEERSSPDTPPQELTCVDDIHPRFTVALISRRSRHRAGMRYKRRGVDTEGHVANYVETEQLIHVHSHTLSFVQTRGSVPVFWSQAGYRYNPRPRVEKGEKETMPYFASHFQEQLRLYKKQVIINLVDQSGREKIIGDSYLKQVLLFNNPNLTYVSFDFHEHCRGMRFENVQVLTDAISDIITEMKWQHSILLQDCITHFEAV
;
A
#
# COMPACT_ATOMS: atom_id res chain seq x y z
N MET A 1 -4.13 19.24 -10.42
CA MET A 1 -3.06 19.71 -11.32
C MET A 1 -3.57 19.62 -12.75
N GLU A 2 -3.22 20.58 -13.60
CA GLU A 2 -3.63 20.60 -15.01
C GLU A 2 -2.65 19.75 -15.82
N LEU A 3 -3.15 18.82 -16.62
CA LEU A 3 -2.33 17.99 -17.51
C LEU A 3 -2.44 18.53 -18.93
N PHE A 4 -1.31 18.76 -19.57
CA PHE A 4 -1.21 19.15 -20.96
C PHE A 4 -0.41 18.13 -21.76
N GLN A 5 -0.77 18.00 -23.03
CA GLN A 5 0.02 17.31 -24.04
C GLN A 5 0.55 18.33 -25.03
N ALA A 6 1.86 18.38 -25.18
CA ALA A 6 2.54 19.05 -26.27
C ALA A 6 3.11 18.00 -27.24
N LYS A 7 3.73 18.47 -28.34
CA LYS A 7 4.32 17.58 -29.35
C LYS A 7 5.22 16.49 -28.75
N ASP A 8 6.22 16.88 -27.97
CA ASP A 8 7.24 15.96 -27.45
C ASP A 8 7.13 15.71 -25.93
N GLN A 9 6.13 16.30 -25.25
CA GLN A 9 6.10 16.38 -23.79
C GLN A 9 4.67 16.23 -23.24
N TYR A 10 4.54 15.53 -22.11
CA TYR A 10 3.42 15.71 -21.18
C TYR A 10 3.84 16.72 -20.10
N ILE A 11 2.98 17.69 -19.81
CA ILE A 11 3.30 18.78 -18.88
C ILE A 11 2.23 18.79 -17.80
N LEU A 12 2.63 18.60 -16.55
CA LEU A 12 1.76 18.78 -15.39
C LEU A 12 2.02 20.16 -14.79
N GLN A 13 0.98 20.98 -14.69
CA GLN A 13 1.07 22.31 -14.09
C GLN A 13 0.30 22.36 -12.77
N SER A 14 0.93 22.93 -11.74
CA SER A 14 0.30 23.22 -10.45
C SER A 14 0.79 24.56 -9.93
N GLY A 15 -0.10 25.56 -9.92
CA GLY A 15 0.27 26.93 -9.56
C GLY A 15 1.35 27.50 -10.50
N ASP A 16 2.48 27.87 -9.92
CA ASP A 16 3.68 28.43 -10.56
C ASP A 16 4.69 27.37 -11.01
N ARG A 17 4.42 26.08 -10.78
CA ARG A 17 5.34 24.96 -11.05
C ARG A 17 4.82 24.11 -12.20
N ALA A 18 5.74 23.59 -13.01
CA ALA A 18 5.46 22.62 -14.04
C ALA A 18 6.47 21.45 -14.03
N LEU A 19 5.94 20.23 -14.13
CA LEU A 19 6.71 19.01 -14.37
C LEU A 19 6.54 18.61 -15.83
N TRP A 20 7.64 18.58 -16.56
CA TRP A 20 7.73 18.20 -17.96
C TRP A 20 8.22 16.76 -18.04
N CYS A 21 7.52 15.92 -18.78
CA CYS A 21 7.84 14.52 -18.99
C CYS A 21 7.91 14.24 -20.48
N SER A 22 9.10 13.86 -20.95
CA SER A 22 9.35 13.56 -22.36
C SER A 22 8.52 12.37 -22.83
N ARG A 23 7.83 12.53 -23.95
CA ARG A 23 7.06 11.46 -24.60
C ARG A 23 7.94 10.41 -25.27
N LYS A 24 9.25 10.67 -25.43
CA LYS A 24 10.17 9.78 -26.17
C LYS A 24 10.93 8.83 -25.24
N ASP A 25 11.48 9.36 -24.16
CA ASP A 25 12.36 8.64 -23.24
C ASP A 25 11.88 8.74 -21.77
N GLY A 26 10.83 9.50 -21.50
CA GLY A 26 10.30 9.70 -20.16
C GLY A 26 11.15 10.58 -19.26
N THR A 27 12.19 11.23 -19.77
CA THR A 27 13.00 12.18 -18.99
C THR A 27 12.11 13.25 -18.35
N MET A 28 12.36 13.54 -17.08
CA MET A 28 11.59 14.51 -16.29
C MET A 28 12.40 15.77 -16.05
N ALA A 29 11.76 16.93 -16.18
CA ALA A 29 12.36 18.22 -15.90
C ALA A 29 11.37 19.14 -15.17
N LEU A 30 11.88 19.92 -14.23
CA LEU A 30 11.10 20.91 -13.50
C LEU A 30 11.31 22.29 -14.11
N ARG A 31 10.21 23.01 -14.35
CA ARG A 31 10.22 24.35 -14.94
C ARG A 31 9.16 25.23 -14.30
N PRO A 32 9.28 26.56 -14.40
CA PRO A 32 8.19 27.47 -14.09
C PRO A 32 6.96 27.19 -14.97
N ALA A 33 5.77 27.43 -14.44
CA ALA A 33 4.52 27.28 -15.18
C ALA A 33 4.44 28.20 -16.43
N THR A 34 5.15 29.34 -16.41
CA THR A 34 5.23 30.28 -17.55
C THR A 34 5.85 29.65 -18.79
N ASP A 35 6.68 28.62 -18.63
CA ASP A 35 7.33 27.93 -19.75
C ASP A 35 6.33 27.13 -20.60
N LEU A 36 5.08 26.96 -20.15
CA LEU A 36 4.03 26.36 -20.98
C LEU A 36 3.84 27.13 -22.29
N LEU A 37 4.12 28.45 -22.31
CA LEU A 37 4.09 29.29 -23.53
C LEU A 37 5.17 28.89 -24.55
N LEU A 38 6.21 28.19 -24.13
CA LEU A 38 7.28 27.67 -24.98
C LEU A 38 6.93 26.29 -25.56
N ALA A 39 5.88 25.64 -25.05
CA ALA A 39 5.44 24.34 -25.54
C ALA A 39 4.81 24.47 -26.93
N TRP A 40 5.11 23.54 -27.81
CA TRP A 40 4.49 23.49 -29.14
C TRP A 40 3.08 22.88 -29.05
N ASN A 41 2.06 23.69 -29.36
CA ASN A 41 0.64 23.32 -29.38
C ASN A 41 0.19 22.55 -28.13
N PRO A 42 0.31 23.10 -26.91
CA PRO A 42 -0.13 22.43 -25.71
C PRO A 42 -1.65 22.30 -25.69
N VAL A 43 -2.16 21.07 -25.56
CA VAL A 43 -3.58 20.75 -25.42
C VAL A 43 -3.84 20.32 -23.98
N CYS A 44 -4.78 20.97 -23.30
CA CYS A 44 -5.20 20.53 -21.97
C CYS A 44 -5.97 19.20 -22.09
N LEU A 45 -5.51 18.17 -21.38
CA LEU A 45 -6.18 16.87 -21.31
C LEU A 45 -7.17 16.79 -20.13
N GLY A 46 -7.01 17.65 -19.12
CA GLY A 46 -7.87 17.70 -17.94
C GLY A 46 -7.11 17.86 -16.64
N ILE A 47 -7.71 17.38 -15.55
CA ILE A 47 -7.16 17.47 -14.19
C ILE A 47 -6.74 16.09 -13.69
N VAL A 48 -5.61 16.07 -12.99
CA VAL A 48 -5.11 14.93 -12.21
C VAL A 48 -4.77 15.35 -10.78
N GLU A 49 -4.82 14.40 -9.86
CA GLU A 49 -4.65 14.63 -8.41
C GLU A 49 -3.20 14.46 -7.93
N GLY A 50 -2.37 13.73 -8.68
CA GLY A 50 -1.02 13.35 -8.26
C GLY A 50 -0.26 12.56 -9.34
N VAL A 51 1.06 12.51 -9.20
CA VAL A 51 1.93 11.66 -10.02
C VAL A 51 2.33 10.45 -9.18
N ILE A 52 2.01 9.25 -9.64
CA ILE A 52 2.48 8.01 -8.99
C ILE A 52 3.89 7.69 -9.45
N GLY A 53 4.19 7.95 -10.73
CA GLY A 53 5.51 7.78 -11.34
C GLY A 53 5.42 7.18 -12.73
N LYS A 54 6.50 6.54 -13.19
CA LYS A 54 6.60 5.86 -14.47
C LYS A 54 6.70 4.35 -14.30
N ILE A 55 6.13 3.59 -15.23
CA ILE A 55 6.21 2.13 -15.24
C ILE A 55 6.37 1.60 -16.65
N GLN A 56 7.27 0.64 -16.84
CA GLN A 56 7.36 -0.14 -18.07
C GLN A 56 6.77 -1.52 -17.80
N LEU A 57 5.61 -1.82 -18.40
CA LEU A 57 4.90 -3.07 -18.13
C LEU A 57 5.57 -4.29 -18.78
N HIS A 58 6.26 -4.09 -19.90
CA HIS A 58 7.01 -5.11 -20.62
C HIS A 58 8.13 -4.45 -21.43
N ALA A 59 9.24 -5.16 -21.66
CA ALA A 59 10.40 -4.62 -22.38
C ALA A 59 10.06 -4.10 -23.80
N ASP A 60 9.07 -4.72 -24.45
CA ASP A 60 8.62 -4.32 -25.79
C ASP A 60 7.55 -3.22 -25.80
N LEU A 61 7.05 -2.81 -24.62
CA LEU A 61 6.02 -1.78 -24.48
C LEU A 61 6.65 -0.43 -24.11
N PRO A 62 6.04 0.70 -24.53
CA PRO A 62 6.52 2.01 -24.12
C PRO A 62 6.43 2.20 -22.61
N LEU A 63 7.22 3.12 -22.09
CA LEU A 63 7.11 3.58 -20.71
C LEU A 63 5.75 4.26 -20.53
N GLY A 64 5.06 4.02 -19.42
CA GLY A 64 3.78 4.65 -19.09
C GLY A 64 3.94 5.63 -17.93
N LEU A 65 3.37 6.82 -18.05
CA LEU A 65 3.21 7.77 -16.96
C LEU A 65 1.92 7.44 -16.19
N VAL A 66 2.05 7.13 -14.91
CA VAL A 66 0.94 6.74 -14.02
C VAL A 66 0.53 7.93 -13.16
N LEU A 67 -0.72 8.35 -13.31
CA LEU A 67 -1.30 9.52 -12.66
C LEU A 67 -2.50 9.13 -11.80
N ILE A 68 -2.71 9.85 -10.70
CA ILE A 68 -3.92 9.72 -9.89
C ILE A 68 -5.03 10.49 -10.59
N ARG A 69 -6.03 9.78 -11.10
CA ARG A 69 -7.20 10.37 -11.76
C ARG A 69 -8.24 10.80 -10.74
N GLN A 70 -8.54 9.94 -9.77
CA GLN A 70 -9.50 10.22 -8.70
C GLN A 70 -8.98 9.70 -7.37
N LYS A 71 -9.38 10.40 -6.31
CA LYS A 71 -9.10 10.04 -4.91
C LYS A 71 -10.36 10.22 -4.07
N ALA A 72 -10.45 9.49 -2.97
CA ALA A 72 -11.48 9.66 -1.96
C ALA A 72 -10.83 10.06 -0.62
N LEU A 73 -11.46 10.97 0.11
CA LEU A 73 -11.05 11.29 1.48
C LEU A 73 -11.42 10.10 2.38
N VAL A 74 -10.45 9.59 3.11
CA VAL A 74 -10.65 8.50 4.10
C VAL A 74 -11.00 9.10 5.45
N GLY A 75 -10.31 10.17 5.83
CA GLY A 75 -10.55 10.87 7.09
C GLY A 75 -9.40 11.82 7.40
N HIS A 76 -9.36 12.27 8.65
CA HIS A 76 -8.38 13.21 9.13
C HIS A 76 -7.59 12.64 10.29
N LEU A 77 -6.26 12.57 10.16
CA LEU A 77 -5.39 12.12 11.23
C LEU A 77 -5.08 13.29 12.19
N PRO A 78 -5.17 13.05 13.51
CA PRO A 78 -4.77 14.02 14.53
C PRO A 78 -3.22 14.15 14.61
N PRO A 79 -2.69 15.20 15.25
CA PRO A 79 -3.41 16.30 15.90
C PRO A 79 -3.76 17.47 14.96
N GLU A 80 -3.06 17.64 13.82
CA GLU A 80 -3.23 18.80 12.94
C GLU A 80 -4.26 18.60 11.81
N ASN A 81 -5.19 17.65 11.97
CA ASN A 81 -6.27 17.38 11.01
C ASN A 81 -5.75 17.03 9.59
N HIS A 82 -4.71 16.19 9.51
CA HIS A 82 -4.08 15.82 8.25
C HIS A 82 -5.00 14.94 7.40
N LYS A 83 -5.27 15.36 6.16
CA LYS A 83 -6.13 14.61 5.24
C LYS A 83 -5.43 13.37 4.72
N VAL A 84 -6.09 12.22 4.83
CA VAL A 84 -5.66 10.97 4.21
C VAL A 84 -6.57 10.64 3.05
N TYR A 85 -5.96 10.29 1.92
CA TYR A 85 -6.66 9.98 0.69
C TYR A 85 -6.38 8.55 0.25
N LYS A 86 -7.43 7.89 -0.25
CA LYS A 86 -7.36 6.63 -0.97
C LYS A 86 -7.35 6.91 -2.47
N ILE A 87 -6.47 6.26 -3.21
CA ILE A 87 -6.45 6.30 -4.68
C ILE A 87 -7.58 5.42 -5.18
N THR A 88 -8.56 5.99 -5.89
CA THR A 88 -9.72 5.23 -6.40
C THR A 88 -9.63 4.93 -7.88
N LYS A 89 -9.03 5.83 -8.67
CA LYS A 89 -8.75 5.62 -10.10
C LYS A 89 -7.41 6.20 -10.47
N ILE A 90 -6.73 5.51 -11.37
CA ILE A 90 -5.50 5.98 -12.02
C ILE A 90 -5.75 6.20 -13.52
N ALA A 91 -4.85 6.94 -14.15
CA ALA A 91 -4.70 7.00 -15.60
C ALA A 91 -3.26 6.61 -15.96
N VAL A 92 -3.09 5.78 -16.99
CA VAL A 92 -1.77 5.39 -17.50
C VAL A 92 -1.65 5.93 -18.92
N ILE A 93 -0.69 6.82 -19.12
CA ILE A 93 -0.47 7.50 -20.40
C ILE A 93 0.80 6.96 -21.03
N PRO A 94 0.74 6.32 -22.21
CA PRO A 94 1.94 5.83 -22.87
C PRO A 94 2.83 7.00 -23.29
N LEU A 95 4.11 6.93 -22.96
CA LEU A 95 5.14 7.82 -23.47
C LEU A 95 5.48 7.37 -24.89
N SER A 96 4.71 7.91 -25.83
CA SER A 96 4.87 7.68 -27.26
C SER A 96 4.39 8.90 -28.05
N ASP A 97 4.69 8.92 -29.34
CA ASP A 97 4.19 9.95 -30.26
C ASP A 97 2.69 9.79 -30.58
N GLU A 98 2.09 8.64 -30.24
CA GLU A 98 0.65 8.38 -30.43
C GLU A 98 -0.20 9.21 -29.46
N GLU A 99 -1.39 9.60 -29.91
CA GLU A 99 -2.34 10.29 -29.05
C GLU A 99 -2.86 9.32 -27.98
N PRO A 100 -2.95 9.75 -26.72
CA PRO A 100 -3.47 8.91 -25.67
C PRO A 100 -4.94 8.59 -25.94
N GLN A 101 -5.31 7.33 -25.73
CA GLN A 101 -6.70 6.91 -25.71
C GLN A 101 -7.45 7.67 -24.61
N GLU A 102 -8.76 7.84 -24.78
CA GLU A 102 -9.63 8.66 -23.94
C GLU A 102 -9.38 8.43 -22.43
N LEU A 103 -8.70 9.39 -21.79
CA LEU A 103 -8.21 9.27 -20.40
C LEU A 103 -9.31 9.49 -19.34
N GLU A 104 -10.52 9.84 -19.80
CA GLU A 104 -11.69 10.17 -18.96
C GLU A 104 -11.38 11.12 -17.80
N LEU A 105 -10.48 12.09 -18.00
CA LEU A 105 -10.08 13.03 -16.97
C LEU A 105 -11.23 14.01 -16.65
N GLU A 106 -11.15 14.63 -15.47
CA GLU A 106 -12.03 15.75 -15.15
C GLU A 106 -11.63 16.97 -15.99
N LEU A 107 -12.62 17.71 -16.51
CA LEU A 107 -12.36 18.82 -17.40
C LEU A 107 -11.77 19.99 -16.62
N CYS A 108 -10.74 20.64 -17.17
CA CYS A 108 -10.19 21.84 -16.58
C CYS A 108 -11.12 23.04 -16.82
N LYS A 109 -11.55 23.71 -15.75
CA LYS A 109 -12.43 24.89 -15.82
C LYS A 109 -11.84 26.05 -16.64
N LYS A 110 -10.51 26.17 -16.72
CA LYS A 110 -9.82 27.26 -17.44
C LYS A 110 -9.77 27.02 -18.95
N HIS A 111 -9.59 25.77 -19.36
CA HIS A 111 -9.29 25.43 -20.76
C HIS A 111 -10.46 24.73 -21.47
N HIS A 112 -11.42 24.17 -20.73
CA HIS A 112 -12.62 23.51 -21.25
C HIS A 112 -13.90 24.31 -20.92
N PHE A 113 -13.81 25.64 -20.92
CA PHE A 113 -14.96 26.51 -20.67
C PHE A 113 -16.05 26.29 -21.74
N GLY A 114 -17.28 25.96 -21.32
CA GLY A 114 -18.42 25.73 -22.21
C GLY A 114 -18.49 24.35 -22.86
N ILE A 115 -17.61 23.41 -22.47
CA ILE A 115 -17.68 22.00 -22.88
C ILE A 115 -18.30 21.21 -21.71
N ASP A 116 -19.56 20.80 -21.85
CA ASP A 116 -20.16 19.83 -20.94
C ASP A 116 -19.73 18.42 -21.34
N LYS A 117 -19.41 17.56 -20.36
CA LYS A 117 -19.22 16.12 -20.64
C LYS A 117 -20.54 15.60 -21.21
N PRO A 118 -20.57 14.99 -22.41
CA PRO A 118 -21.77 14.31 -22.86
C PRO A 118 -22.10 13.20 -21.86
N GLU A 119 -23.31 13.18 -21.31
CA GLU A 119 -23.81 12.03 -20.55
C GLU A 119 -23.67 10.80 -21.44
N LYS A 120 -22.99 9.75 -20.95
CA LYS A 120 -22.81 8.50 -21.69
C LYS A 120 -24.20 7.87 -21.91
N LEU A 121 -24.82 8.14 -23.06
CA LEU A 121 -25.88 7.29 -23.60
C LEU A 121 -25.29 5.89 -23.77
N ALA A 122 -25.89 4.90 -23.08
CA ALA A 122 -25.50 3.51 -23.17
C ALA A 122 -25.53 3.06 -24.63
N GLN A 123 -24.36 2.86 -25.24
CA GLN A 123 -24.29 2.29 -26.59
C GLN A 123 -24.75 0.83 -26.52
N SER A 124 -25.80 0.53 -27.29
CA SER A 124 -26.30 -0.83 -27.48
C SER A 124 -25.19 -1.68 -28.16
N PRO A 125 -24.97 -2.93 -27.71
CA PRO A 125 -23.96 -3.82 -28.28
C PRO A 125 -24.18 -4.22 -29.75
N GLU A 126 -25.27 -3.80 -30.38
CA GLU A 126 -25.59 -4.13 -31.78
C GLU A 126 -24.91 -3.21 -32.82
N ASP A 127 -24.66 -1.93 -32.50
CA ASP A 127 -24.11 -0.97 -33.47
C ASP A 127 -22.62 -1.22 -33.79
N SER A 128 -21.89 -1.81 -32.84
CA SER A 128 -20.48 -2.21 -33.02
C SER A 128 -20.29 -3.37 -34.01
N LYS A 129 -21.33 -4.20 -34.22
CA LYS A 129 -21.27 -5.37 -35.11
C LYS A 129 -21.51 -5.01 -36.58
N PHE A 130 -22.16 -3.89 -36.87
CA PHE A 130 -22.48 -3.49 -38.24
C PHE A 130 -21.26 -2.89 -38.96
N LEU A 131 -20.48 -2.04 -38.27
CA LEU A 131 -19.28 -1.40 -38.83
C LEU A 131 -18.11 -2.37 -39.10
N MET A 132 -18.01 -3.48 -38.36
CA MET A 132 -16.97 -4.49 -38.61
C MET A 132 -17.23 -5.37 -39.84
N LYS A 133 -18.48 -5.50 -40.31
CA LYS A 133 -18.80 -6.35 -41.47
C LYS A 133 -18.42 -5.69 -42.80
N THR A 134 -18.54 -4.37 -42.91
CA THR A 134 -18.31 -3.63 -44.16
C THR A 134 -16.82 -3.51 -44.51
N LEU A 135 -15.91 -3.56 -43.54
CA LEU A 135 -14.46 -3.49 -43.75
C LEU A 135 -13.80 -4.83 -44.11
N SER A 136 -14.55 -5.93 -44.09
CA SER A 136 -14.00 -7.28 -44.31
C SER A 136 -13.90 -7.70 -45.78
N GLN A 137 -14.46 -6.94 -46.72
CA GLN A 137 -14.57 -7.33 -48.13
C GLN A 137 -13.52 -6.76 -49.10
N ILE A 138 -12.53 -6.00 -48.63
CA ILE A 138 -11.41 -5.56 -49.48
C ILE A 138 -10.09 -6.10 -48.93
N LYS A 139 -9.74 -7.33 -49.31
CA LYS A 139 -8.37 -7.84 -49.18
C LYS A 139 -7.88 -8.30 -50.55
N SER A 140 -7.16 -7.42 -51.22
CA SER A 140 -6.25 -7.79 -52.29
C SER A 140 -5.01 -8.48 -51.70
N ASN A 141 -4.56 -9.53 -52.39
CA ASN A 141 -3.41 -10.34 -52.02
C ASN A 141 -2.10 -9.59 -52.33
N VAL A 142 -1.51 -8.92 -51.34
CA VAL A 142 -0.10 -8.50 -51.39
C VAL A 142 0.56 -8.64 -50.00
N GLY A 143 1.69 -9.35 -49.93
CA GLY A 143 2.71 -9.18 -48.88
C GLY A 143 2.68 -10.12 -47.67
N GLY A 144 3.39 -11.26 -47.75
CA GLY A 144 3.75 -12.09 -46.57
C GLY A 144 4.47 -11.36 -45.41
N PRO A 145 5.39 -10.39 -45.66
CA PRO A 145 6.05 -9.65 -44.58
C PRO A 145 5.11 -8.68 -43.85
N ILE A 146 4.15 -8.07 -44.58
CA ILE A 146 3.17 -7.13 -44.03
C ILE A 146 2.20 -7.88 -43.11
N LYS A 147 1.75 -9.08 -43.51
CA LYS A 147 0.88 -9.93 -42.66
C LYS A 147 1.55 -10.35 -41.35
N LYS A 148 2.87 -10.60 -41.35
CA LYS A 148 3.62 -10.94 -40.14
C LYS A 148 3.74 -9.74 -39.19
N LYS A 149 4.11 -8.56 -39.71
CA LYS A 149 4.19 -7.32 -38.93
C LYS A 149 2.84 -6.91 -38.32
N VAL A 150 1.74 -7.07 -39.07
CA VAL A 150 0.38 -6.82 -38.56
C VAL A 150 -0.02 -7.80 -37.46
N LYS A 151 0.38 -9.08 -37.58
CA LYS A 151 0.11 -10.10 -36.55
C LYS A 151 0.89 -9.79 -35.26
N GLU A 152 2.17 -9.45 -35.37
CA GLU A 152 3.02 -9.06 -34.23
C GLU A 152 2.49 -7.82 -33.51
N ASN A 153 2.05 -6.79 -34.25
CA ASN A 153 1.45 -5.60 -33.65
C ASN A 153 0.18 -5.93 -32.85
N LYS A 154 -0.67 -6.81 -33.39
CA LYS A 154 -1.90 -7.25 -32.71
C LYS A 154 -1.61 -8.06 -31.44
N GLU A 155 -0.55 -8.87 -31.43
CA GLU A 155 -0.11 -9.60 -30.24
C GLU A 155 0.43 -8.65 -29.17
N LYS A 156 1.20 -7.63 -29.58
CA LYS A 156 1.70 -6.56 -28.70
C LYS A 156 0.57 -5.76 -28.07
N GLU A 157 -0.40 -5.28 -28.85
CA GLU A 157 -1.59 -4.57 -28.36
C GLU A 157 -2.39 -5.43 -27.37
N ARG A 158 -2.52 -6.73 -27.65
CA ARG A 158 -3.23 -7.66 -26.76
C ARG A 158 -2.48 -7.87 -25.44
N LEU A 159 -1.14 -7.96 -25.49
CA LEU A 159 -0.30 -8.06 -24.30
C LEU A 159 -0.41 -6.79 -23.46
N GLU A 160 -0.27 -5.63 -24.09
CA GLU A 160 -0.39 -4.32 -23.46
C GLU A 160 -1.72 -4.17 -22.73
N ARG A 161 -2.84 -4.43 -23.42
CA ARG A 161 -4.17 -4.36 -22.83
C ARG A 161 -4.30 -5.27 -21.61
N ARG A 162 -3.80 -6.51 -21.70
CA ARG A 162 -3.84 -7.45 -20.57
C ARG A 162 -3.03 -6.95 -19.37
N LEU A 163 -1.84 -6.40 -19.59
CA LEU A 163 -1.00 -5.89 -18.52
C LEU A 163 -1.57 -4.61 -17.89
N LEU A 164 -2.14 -3.73 -18.71
CA LEU A 164 -2.86 -2.54 -18.25
C LEU A 164 -4.09 -2.92 -17.43
N ASP A 165 -4.87 -3.90 -17.88
CA ASP A 165 -6.03 -4.40 -17.14
C ASP A 165 -5.62 -4.90 -15.75
N GLU A 166 -4.52 -5.66 -15.64
CA GLU A 166 -4.02 -6.13 -14.33
C GLU A 166 -3.49 -4.97 -13.46
N LEU A 167 -2.80 -3.99 -14.05
CA LEU A 167 -2.39 -2.78 -13.32
C LEU A 167 -3.60 -1.99 -12.80
N TYR A 168 -4.63 -1.86 -13.61
CA TYR A 168 -5.87 -1.19 -13.24
C TYR A 168 -6.59 -1.91 -12.10
N LYS A 169 -6.71 -3.24 -12.15
CA LYS A 169 -7.26 -4.03 -11.04
C LYS A 169 -6.46 -3.86 -9.74
N ILE A 170 -5.12 -3.80 -9.84
CA ILE A 170 -4.28 -3.55 -8.67
C ILE A 170 -4.71 -2.26 -7.96
N PHE A 171 -4.97 -1.16 -8.68
CA PHE A 171 -5.37 0.10 -8.04
C PHE A 171 -6.86 0.20 -7.72
N MET A 172 -7.74 -0.28 -8.60
CA MET A 172 -9.17 -0.03 -8.53
C MET A 172 -9.95 -1.12 -7.78
N ASP A 173 -9.49 -2.37 -7.78
CA ASP A 173 -10.21 -3.48 -7.15
C ASP A 173 -9.66 -3.79 -5.75
N SER A 174 -8.38 -3.51 -5.51
CA SER A 174 -7.73 -3.87 -4.23
C SER A 174 -7.99 -2.88 -3.11
N ASP A 175 -8.42 -1.66 -3.43
CA ASP A 175 -8.63 -0.58 -2.47
C ASP A 175 -7.45 -0.32 -1.52
N SER A 176 -6.23 -0.64 -1.97
CA SER A 176 -5.07 -0.78 -1.08
C SER A 176 -4.08 0.39 -1.09
N PHE A 177 -4.34 1.49 -1.81
CA PHE A 177 -3.34 2.55 -1.99
C PHE A 177 -3.76 3.88 -1.37
N TYR A 178 -2.90 4.41 -0.51
CA TYR A 178 -3.19 5.59 0.30
C TYR A 178 -2.01 6.56 0.31
N PHE A 179 -2.33 7.85 0.46
CA PHE A 179 -1.33 8.90 0.61
C PHE A 179 -1.88 10.06 1.46
N SER A 180 -0.98 10.88 1.97
CA SER A 180 -1.30 12.19 2.52
C SER A 180 -0.30 13.21 2.00
N LEU A 181 -0.73 14.44 1.80
CA LEU A 181 0.14 15.54 1.39
C LEU A 181 0.88 16.16 2.56
N THR A 182 0.38 15.97 3.78
CA THR A 182 0.88 16.65 4.98
C THR A 182 1.26 15.72 6.11
N TYR A 183 0.96 14.42 6.00
CA TYR A 183 1.28 13.41 7.03
C TYR A 183 2.09 12.25 6.47
N ASP A 184 3.06 11.78 7.23
CA ASP A 184 3.87 10.63 6.85
C ASP A 184 3.15 9.31 7.20
N LEU A 185 2.48 8.72 6.22
CA LEU A 185 1.84 7.41 6.37
C LEU A 185 2.82 6.22 6.35
N THR A 186 4.12 6.44 6.18
CA THR A 186 5.13 5.36 6.15
C THR A 186 5.74 5.08 7.52
N ASN A 187 5.75 6.06 8.42
CA ASN A 187 6.26 5.93 9.79
C ASN A 187 5.15 5.87 10.84
N THR A 188 5.43 5.18 11.95
CA THR A 188 4.55 5.23 13.13
C THR A 188 4.62 6.59 13.79
N VAL A 189 3.59 6.95 14.54
CA VAL A 189 3.60 8.17 15.37
C VAL A 189 4.82 8.16 16.30
N GLN A 190 5.19 7.00 16.84
CA GLN A 190 6.39 6.84 17.65
C GLN A 190 7.67 7.20 16.87
N ARG A 191 7.88 6.63 15.69
CA ARG A 191 9.08 6.93 14.88
C ARG A 191 9.13 8.39 14.44
N GLN A 192 7.97 9.00 14.18
CA GLN A 192 7.89 10.42 13.86
C GLN A 192 8.23 11.30 15.08
N GLY A 193 7.85 10.89 16.29
CA GLY A 193 8.18 11.59 17.53
C GLY A 193 9.65 11.46 17.94
N GLU A 194 10.31 10.34 17.61
CA GLU A 194 11.74 10.12 17.85
C GLU A 194 12.64 10.83 16.82
N ALA A 195 12.11 11.17 15.65
CA ALA A 195 12.87 11.84 14.59
C ALA A 195 13.16 13.30 14.96
N GLU A 196 14.41 13.72 14.78
CA GLU A 196 14.76 15.15 14.88
C GLU A 196 13.94 15.95 13.86
N HIS A 197 13.44 17.12 14.27
CA HIS A 197 12.73 18.07 13.41
C HIS A 197 13.70 18.66 12.39
N SER A 198 14.02 17.88 11.36
CA SER A 198 15.11 18.14 10.42
C SER A 198 14.80 19.22 9.39
N GLY A 199 13.61 19.85 9.45
CA GLY A 199 13.12 20.79 8.43
C GLY A 199 13.01 20.19 7.02
N LEU A 200 13.28 18.88 6.89
CA LEU A 200 13.31 18.18 5.61
C LEU A 200 11.89 18.00 5.06
N PRO A 201 11.74 18.00 3.73
CA PRO A 201 10.48 17.66 3.09
C PRO A 201 10.00 16.27 3.51
N LEU A 202 8.68 16.08 3.52
CA LEU A 202 8.02 14.84 3.99
C LEU A 202 8.64 13.58 3.39
N TRP A 203 8.81 13.54 2.07
CA TRP A 203 9.32 12.35 1.37
C TRP A 203 10.76 11.95 1.71
N LYS A 204 11.58 12.86 2.28
CA LYS A 204 12.95 12.54 2.72
C LYS A 204 13.01 11.92 4.12
N ARG A 205 11.89 11.95 4.86
CA ARG A 205 11.77 11.46 6.24
C ARG A 205 11.02 10.12 6.33
N VAL A 206 10.47 9.66 5.22
CA VAL A 206 9.67 8.43 5.13
C VAL A 206 10.49 7.17 5.41
N ASP A 207 9.81 6.15 5.91
CA ASP A 207 10.32 4.80 5.98
C ASP A 207 10.36 4.18 4.58
N ASP A 208 11.57 3.89 4.10
CA ASP A 208 11.78 3.30 2.77
C ASP A 208 10.99 2.01 2.59
N ARG A 209 10.84 1.21 3.66
CA ARG A 209 10.15 -0.08 3.60
C ARG A 209 8.72 0.08 3.11
N PHE A 210 8.08 1.23 3.35
CA PHE A 210 6.67 1.46 3.02
C PHE A 210 6.44 2.52 1.93
N PHE A 211 7.51 3.09 1.36
CA PHE A 211 7.42 4.00 0.21
C PHE A 211 7.23 3.21 -1.09
N TRP A 212 5.99 2.78 -1.35
CA TRP A 212 5.67 1.81 -2.39
C TRP A 212 6.08 2.27 -3.79
N ASN A 213 5.73 3.50 -4.19
CA ASN A 213 5.99 4.03 -5.53
C ASN A 213 7.41 4.59 -5.73
N LYS A 214 8.32 4.54 -4.75
CA LYS A 214 9.66 5.16 -4.86
C LYS A 214 10.42 4.79 -6.14
N TYR A 215 10.33 3.52 -6.58
CA TYR A 215 10.99 3.08 -7.82
C TYR A 215 10.43 3.79 -9.06
N MET A 216 9.11 4.04 -9.08
CA MET A 216 8.43 4.67 -10.22
C MET A 216 8.79 6.15 -10.36
N ILE A 217 9.23 6.80 -9.29
CA ILE A 217 9.60 8.22 -9.26
C ILE A 217 11.11 8.43 -9.09
N GLN A 218 11.93 7.39 -9.24
CA GLN A 218 13.36 7.46 -8.94
C GLN A 218 14.05 8.55 -9.76
N ASP A 219 13.76 8.63 -11.07
CA ASP A 219 14.33 9.66 -11.95
C ASP A 219 14.02 11.10 -11.50
N LEU A 220 12.88 11.30 -10.84
CA LEU A 220 12.50 12.60 -10.27
C LEU A 220 13.29 12.89 -8.99
N ILE A 221 13.48 11.89 -8.13
CA ILE A 221 14.31 11.98 -6.93
C ILE A 221 15.78 12.28 -7.30
N ASP A 222 16.26 11.65 -8.37
CA ASP A 222 17.65 11.75 -8.84
C ASP A 222 18.00 13.12 -9.44
N LEU A 223 17.02 13.99 -9.72
CA LEU A 223 17.28 15.37 -10.12
C LEU A 223 17.99 16.18 -9.02
N GLN A 224 17.82 15.80 -7.75
CA GLN A 224 18.49 16.43 -6.59
C GLN A 224 18.34 17.96 -6.49
N VAL A 225 17.23 18.52 -7.01
CA VAL A 225 16.89 19.94 -6.86
C VAL A 225 15.73 20.14 -5.87
N PRO A 226 15.67 21.25 -5.10
CA PRO A 226 14.64 21.46 -4.09
C PRO A 226 13.20 21.46 -4.64
N GLU A 227 13.01 21.86 -5.89
CA GLU A 227 11.71 21.91 -6.56
C GLU A 227 11.05 20.53 -6.68
N VAL A 228 11.85 19.46 -6.61
CA VAL A 228 11.38 18.06 -6.61
C VAL A 228 10.45 17.79 -5.43
N ASP A 229 10.67 18.47 -4.31
CA ASP A 229 9.98 18.17 -3.04
C ASP A 229 8.46 18.30 -3.14
N PHE A 230 7.96 19.13 -4.06
CA PHE A 230 6.54 19.30 -4.33
C PHE A 230 5.91 18.13 -5.11
N TRP A 231 6.70 17.49 -5.97
CA TRP A 231 6.22 16.49 -6.92
C TRP A 231 6.34 15.06 -6.41
N VAL A 232 7.19 14.85 -5.40
CA VAL A 232 7.37 13.53 -4.79
C VAL A 232 6.24 13.25 -3.80
N LEU A 233 5.40 12.27 -4.16
CA LEU A 233 4.28 11.83 -3.35
C LEU A 233 4.50 10.41 -2.83
N PRO A 234 4.76 10.22 -1.52
CA PRO A 234 4.78 8.91 -0.90
C PRO A 234 3.41 8.24 -0.89
N VAL A 235 3.32 7.08 -1.56
CA VAL A 235 2.16 6.20 -1.54
C VAL A 235 2.49 4.97 -0.72
N ILE A 236 1.60 4.59 0.20
CA ILE A 236 1.65 3.30 0.88
C ILE A 236 0.72 2.30 0.22
N GLN A 237 1.07 1.02 0.30
CA GLN A 237 0.16 -0.09 0.03
C GLN A 237 -0.29 -0.72 1.35
N GLY A 238 -1.58 -0.95 1.55
CA GLY A 238 -2.13 -1.59 2.73
C GLY A 238 -3.56 -1.16 2.99
N PHE A 239 -3.84 -0.60 4.17
CA PHE A 239 -5.17 -0.21 4.58
C PHE A 239 -5.10 1.03 5.48
N VAL A 240 -6.02 1.97 5.29
CA VAL A 240 -6.24 3.07 6.24
C VAL A 240 -7.73 3.27 6.43
N GLN A 241 -8.14 3.35 7.69
CA GLN A 241 -9.46 3.82 8.09
C GLN A 241 -9.31 4.76 9.28
N VAL A 242 -10.10 5.84 9.28
CA VAL A 242 -10.18 6.79 10.39
C VAL A 242 -11.64 6.99 10.72
N GLU A 243 -12.01 6.75 11.97
CA GLU A 243 -13.37 6.91 12.47
C GLU A 243 -13.36 7.79 13.70
N GLU A 244 -14.45 8.53 13.87
CA GLU A 244 -14.70 9.32 15.06
C GLU A 244 -15.78 8.65 15.91
N LEU A 245 -15.43 8.32 17.15
CA LEU A 245 -16.31 7.67 18.09
C LEU A 245 -16.69 8.66 19.18
N VAL A 246 -17.96 8.65 19.56
CA VAL A 246 -18.49 9.41 20.70
C VAL A 246 -18.90 8.41 21.76
N VAL A 247 -18.26 8.44 22.93
CA VAL A 247 -18.58 7.50 24.02
C VAL A 247 -19.63 8.14 24.93
N ASN A 248 -20.77 7.47 25.08
CA ASN A 248 -21.86 7.88 25.96
C ASN A 248 -21.73 7.16 27.30
N TYR A 249 -21.23 7.82 28.34
CA TYR A 249 -21.13 7.22 29.69
C TYR A 249 -22.47 7.05 30.41
N ASN A 250 -23.58 7.52 29.84
CA ASN A 250 -24.91 7.44 30.43
C ASN A 250 -25.60 6.07 30.22
N GLU A 251 -25.00 5.16 29.45
CA GLU A 251 -25.42 3.75 29.41
C GLU A 251 -24.71 3.01 30.54
N THR A 252 -25.22 3.15 31.76
CA THR A 252 -24.95 2.15 32.80
C THR A 252 -25.38 0.80 32.24
N SER A 253 -24.45 -0.14 32.17
CA SER A 253 -24.76 -1.54 31.90
C SER A 253 -25.94 -1.97 32.78
N ASP A 254 -26.95 -2.62 32.20
CA ASP A 254 -28.17 -3.08 32.90
C ASP A 254 -27.90 -3.96 34.14
N GLU A 255 -26.64 -4.31 34.42
CA GLU A 255 -26.21 -5.12 35.57
C GLU A 255 -26.13 -4.37 36.92
N GLU A 256 -26.10 -3.02 36.95
CA GLU A 256 -26.01 -2.28 38.23
C GLU A 256 -27.35 -1.86 38.85
N ARG A 257 -28.50 -2.15 38.21
CA ARG A 257 -29.83 -1.73 38.71
C ARG A 257 -30.36 -2.51 39.93
N SER A 258 -29.54 -3.31 40.61
CA SER A 258 -30.00 -4.21 41.69
C SER A 258 -29.64 -3.80 43.12
N SER A 259 -29.00 -2.65 43.36
CA SER A 259 -28.67 -2.20 44.73
C SER A 259 -29.26 -0.82 45.05
N PRO A 260 -30.21 -0.69 46.00
CA PRO A 260 -30.91 0.58 46.27
C PRO A 260 -30.15 1.64 47.08
N ASP A 261 -28.92 1.38 47.55
CA ASP A 261 -28.33 2.18 48.65
C ASP A 261 -26.98 2.87 48.36
N THR A 262 -26.61 3.09 47.09
CA THR A 262 -25.43 3.91 46.76
C THR A 262 -25.85 5.38 46.59
N PRO A 263 -25.33 6.34 47.38
CA PRO A 263 -25.53 7.77 47.12
C PRO A 263 -25.09 8.10 45.70
N PRO A 264 -25.75 9.03 44.99
CA PRO A 264 -25.28 9.46 43.67
C PRO A 264 -23.85 10.01 43.82
N GLN A 265 -22.87 9.27 43.29
CA GLN A 265 -21.51 9.79 43.16
C GLN A 265 -21.60 11.03 42.28
N GLU A 266 -21.17 12.17 42.81
CA GLU A 266 -20.96 13.37 42.03
C GLU A 266 -20.05 13.02 40.86
N LEU A 267 -20.56 13.26 39.65
CA LEU A 267 -19.84 13.05 38.39
C LEU A 267 -18.49 13.75 38.49
N THR A 268 -17.43 12.96 38.61
CA THR A 268 -16.06 13.43 38.59
C THR A 268 -15.83 14.27 37.34
N CYS A 269 -15.16 15.40 37.51
CA CYS A 269 -14.81 16.41 36.51
C CYS A 269 -14.30 15.79 35.20
N VAL A 270 -15.19 15.53 34.24
CA VAL A 270 -14.85 15.31 32.84
C VAL A 270 -15.47 16.49 32.09
N ASP A 271 -14.62 17.34 31.52
CA ASP A 271 -15.04 18.62 30.91
C ASP A 271 -15.99 18.43 29.69
N ASP A 272 -16.12 17.20 29.18
CA ASP A 272 -17.05 16.83 28.11
C ASP A 272 -17.95 15.65 28.51
N ILE A 273 -19.27 15.88 28.47
CA ILE A 273 -20.32 14.87 28.72
C ILE A 273 -20.28 13.74 27.66
N HIS A 274 -19.61 13.99 26.52
CA HIS A 274 -19.48 13.06 25.41
C HIS A 274 -18.07 13.15 24.81
N PRO A 275 -17.03 12.53 25.43
CA PRO A 275 -15.69 12.58 24.87
C PRO A 275 -15.66 11.98 23.46
N ARG A 276 -14.99 12.70 22.56
CA ARG A 276 -14.78 12.30 21.17
C ARG A 276 -13.41 11.66 21.03
N PHE A 277 -13.38 10.46 20.47
CA PHE A 277 -12.19 9.68 20.21
C PHE A 277 -12.01 9.58 18.70
N THR A 278 -10.84 9.95 18.18
CA THR A 278 -10.48 9.56 16.82
C THR A 278 -9.74 8.23 16.90
N VAL A 279 -10.28 7.21 16.23
CA VAL A 279 -9.63 5.91 16.09
C VAL A 279 -9.18 5.76 14.65
N ALA A 280 -7.90 5.47 14.45
CA ALA A 280 -7.37 5.14 13.13
C ALA A 280 -6.71 3.78 13.13
N LEU A 281 -6.87 3.04 12.04
CA LEU A 281 -6.15 1.80 11.79
C LEU A 281 -5.37 1.96 10.49
N ILE A 282 -4.04 1.92 10.59
CA ILE A 282 -3.12 2.10 9.47
C ILE A 282 -2.31 0.81 9.32
N SER A 283 -2.53 0.08 8.24
CA SER A 283 -1.68 -1.05 7.85
C SER A 283 -0.86 -0.67 6.62
N ARG A 284 0.45 -0.91 6.67
CA ARG A 284 1.38 -0.63 5.58
C ARG A 284 2.22 -1.86 5.26
N ARG A 285 2.22 -2.25 3.99
CA ARG A 285 2.91 -3.42 3.46
C ARG A 285 4.26 -3.00 2.89
N SER A 286 5.30 -3.76 3.22
CA SER A 286 6.63 -3.47 2.73
C SER A 286 6.77 -3.67 1.22
N ARG A 287 7.51 -2.77 0.57
CA ARG A 287 7.97 -2.90 -0.82
C ARG A 287 9.03 -4.00 -0.99
N HIS A 288 9.80 -4.30 0.05
CA HIS A 288 10.87 -5.29 -0.02
C HIS A 288 10.29 -6.70 -0.04
N ARG A 289 10.90 -7.57 -0.85
CA ARG A 289 10.50 -8.98 -1.03
C ARG A 289 8.98 -9.18 -1.24
N ALA A 290 8.31 -8.19 -1.83
CA ALA A 290 6.89 -8.29 -2.14
C ALA A 290 6.63 -9.36 -3.21
N GLY A 291 5.49 -10.05 -3.10
CA GLY A 291 5.04 -10.99 -4.13
C GLY A 291 3.93 -11.91 -3.67
N MET A 292 3.56 -12.85 -4.54
CA MET A 292 2.46 -13.78 -4.28
C MET A 292 2.80 -14.75 -3.14
N ARG A 293 1.80 -15.09 -2.32
CA ARG A 293 1.88 -15.98 -1.15
C ARG A 293 2.62 -17.30 -1.44
N TYR A 294 2.51 -17.89 -2.63
CA TYR A 294 3.20 -19.15 -2.99
C TYR A 294 4.52 -18.96 -3.78
N LYS A 295 4.82 -17.75 -4.24
CA LYS A 295 6.05 -17.46 -5.01
C LYS A 295 7.12 -16.76 -4.18
N ARG A 296 6.73 -16.02 -3.15
CA ARG A 296 7.64 -15.31 -2.23
C ARG A 296 7.34 -15.72 -0.80
N ARG A 297 8.30 -16.39 -0.19
CA ARG A 297 8.28 -16.88 1.19
C ARG A 297 9.66 -16.68 1.80
N GLY A 298 9.73 -16.67 3.12
CA GLY A 298 11.00 -16.62 3.83
C GLY A 298 11.72 -15.29 3.75
N VAL A 299 12.97 -15.31 4.19
CA VAL A 299 13.91 -14.18 4.15
C VAL A 299 14.68 -14.14 2.81
N ASP A 300 15.14 -12.96 2.39
CA ASP A 300 16.15 -12.81 1.33
C ASP A 300 17.57 -12.62 1.88
N THR A 301 18.50 -12.35 0.97
CA THR A 301 19.91 -12.11 1.27
C THR A 301 20.17 -10.76 1.95
N GLU A 302 19.19 -9.88 2.03
CA GLU A 302 19.28 -8.58 2.70
C GLU A 302 18.58 -8.59 4.07
N GLY A 303 18.01 -9.74 4.48
CA GLY A 303 17.30 -9.86 5.75
C GLY A 303 15.83 -9.41 5.69
N HIS A 304 15.30 -9.10 4.50
CA HIS A 304 13.89 -8.76 4.34
C HIS A 304 13.04 -10.02 4.23
N VAL A 305 11.96 -10.07 5.00
CA VAL A 305 10.99 -11.18 4.95
C VAL A 305 9.87 -10.87 3.96
N ALA A 306 9.38 -11.92 3.29
CA ALA A 306 8.26 -11.78 2.37
C ALA A 306 6.99 -11.35 3.13
N ASN A 307 6.17 -10.52 2.48
CA ASN A 307 4.87 -10.06 2.98
C ASN A 307 4.93 -9.42 4.38
N TYR A 308 5.98 -8.65 4.64
CA TYR A 308 6.08 -7.84 5.84
C TYR A 308 5.02 -6.72 5.85
N VAL A 309 4.29 -6.58 6.95
CA VAL A 309 3.27 -5.58 7.20
C VAL A 309 3.46 -5.01 8.60
N GLU A 310 3.29 -3.71 8.73
CA GLU A 310 3.14 -3.03 10.01
C GLU A 310 1.72 -2.47 10.12
N THR A 311 1.03 -2.78 11.20
CA THR A 311 -0.31 -2.30 11.52
C THR A 311 -0.24 -1.45 12.78
N GLU A 312 -0.68 -0.22 12.68
CA GLU A 312 -0.71 0.77 13.76
C GLU A 312 -2.17 1.14 14.06
N GLN A 313 -2.57 0.94 15.30
CA GLN A 313 -3.83 1.44 15.83
C GLN A 313 -3.56 2.74 16.60
N LEU A 314 -4.23 3.81 16.19
CA LEU A 314 -4.16 5.12 16.83
C LEU A 314 -5.46 5.40 17.56
N ILE A 315 -5.34 5.94 18.76
CA ILE A 315 -6.47 6.50 19.52
C ILE A 315 -6.07 7.90 19.95
N HIS A 316 -6.86 8.89 19.58
CA HIS A 316 -6.63 10.28 19.95
C HIS A 316 -7.82 10.84 20.70
N VAL A 317 -7.53 11.49 21.82
CA VAL A 317 -8.53 12.05 22.75
C VAL A 317 -7.94 13.34 23.33
N HIS A 318 -8.66 14.45 23.20
CA HIS A 318 -8.18 15.78 23.63
C HIS A 318 -6.80 16.10 23.03
N SER A 319 -5.75 16.16 23.85
CA SER A 319 -4.36 16.43 23.43
C SER A 319 -3.47 15.18 23.46
N HIS A 320 -4.05 14.01 23.72
CA HIS A 320 -3.31 12.76 23.88
C HIS A 320 -3.50 11.85 22.67
N THR A 321 -2.39 11.32 22.17
CA THR A 321 -2.37 10.31 21.10
C THR A 321 -1.69 9.05 21.61
N LEU A 322 -2.40 7.93 21.54
CA LEU A 322 -1.91 6.59 21.80
C LEU A 322 -1.66 5.90 20.46
N SER A 323 -0.54 5.18 20.37
CA SER A 323 -0.20 4.36 19.21
C SER A 323 0.15 2.95 19.69
N PHE A 324 -0.44 1.95 19.04
CA PHE A 324 -0.16 0.55 19.28
C PHE A 324 0.21 -0.11 17.96
N VAL A 325 1.39 -0.72 17.90
CA VAL A 325 1.97 -1.22 16.64
C VAL A 325 2.09 -2.74 16.71
N GLN A 326 1.68 -3.39 15.63
CA GLN A 326 1.88 -4.81 15.41
C GLN A 326 2.58 -5.04 14.07
N THR A 327 3.45 -6.02 14.02
CA THR A 327 4.13 -6.41 12.77
C THR A 327 3.77 -7.83 12.39
N ARG A 328 3.72 -8.11 11.09
CA ARG A 328 3.43 -9.42 10.53
C ARG A 328 4.37 -9.69 9.37
N GLY A 329 4.92 -10.90 9.28
CA GLY A 329 5.81 -11.26 8.18
C GLY A 329 5.96 -12.77 8.00
N SER A 330 6.58 -13.18 6.89
CA SER A 330 6.97 -14.57 6.69
C SER A 330 8.07 -14.98 7.67
N VAL A 331 8.09 -16.26 8.06
CA VAL A 331 9.14 -16.84 8.90
C VAL A 331 10.52 -16.52 8.30
N PRO A 332 11.46 -15.92 9.05
CA PRO A 332 12.76 -15.45 8.56
C PRO A 332 13.78 -16.57 8.31
N VAL A 333 13.36 -17.62 7.62
CA VAL A 333 14.20 -18.72 7.12
C VAL A 333 14.10 -18.80 5.61
N PHE A 334 15.04 -19.48 4.93
CA PHE A 334 14.92 -19.70 3.50
C PHE A 334 14.01 -20.90 3.25
N TRP A 335 12.80 -20.64 2.77
CA TRP A 335 11.84 -21.69 2.47
C TRP A 335 10.96 -21.32 1.29
N SER A 336 10.47 -22.36 0.61
CA SER A 336 9.52 -22.23 -0.48
C SER A 336 8.41 -23.26 -0.38
N GLN A 337 7.34 -22.99 -1.13
CA GLN A 337 6.16 -23.83 -1.18
C GLN A 337 5.73 -23.91 -2.65
N ALA A 338 6.55 -24.60 -3.45
CA ALA A 338 6.35 -24.69 -4.90
C ALA A 338 5.35 -25.80 -5.26
N GLY A 339 4.40 -25.46 -6.14
CA GLY A 339 3.46 -26.40 -6.74
C GLY A 339 2.15 -25.75 -7.15
N TYR A 340 1.47 -26.32 -8.15
CA TYR A 340 0.13 -25.90 -8.58
C TYR A 340 -1.00 -26.57 -7.78
N ARG A 341 -0.66 -27.47 -6.85
CA ARG A 341 -1.63 -28.14 -5.99
C ARG A 341 -2.11 -27.19 -4.90
N TYR A 342 -3.37 -27.38 -4.50
CA TYR A 342 -3.92 -26.76 -3.31
C TYR A 342 -3.06 -27.12 -2.09
N ASN A 343 -2.46 -26.10 -1.45
CA ASN A 343 -1.51 -26.20 -0.33
C ASN A 343 -0.28 -27.12 -0.62
N PRO A 344 0.75 -26.65 -1.35
CA PRO A 344 1.96 -27.42 -1.61
C PRO A 344 2.75 -27.69 -0.31
N ARG A 345 3.60 -28.73 -0.30
CA ARG A 345 4.43 -29.01 0.89
C ARG A 345 5.53 -27.96 1.05
N PRO A 346 5.69 -27.32 2.21
CA PRO A 346 6.81 -26.43 2.48
C PRO A 346 8.14 -27.18 2.42
N ARG A 347 9.19 -26.50 1.99
CA ARG A 347 10.56 -27.00 1.96
C ARG A 347 11.50 -25.92 2.47
N VAL A 348 12.36 -26.28 3.43
CA VAL A 348 13.48 -25.44 3.85
C VAL A 348 14.59 -25.59 2.80
N GLU A 349 15.08 -24.48 2.30
CA GLU A 349 16.06 -24.44 1.20
C GLU A 349 17.49 -24.38 1.70
N LYS A 350 17.72 -23.74 2.85
CA LYS A 350 19.06 -23.56 3.43
C LYS A 350 19.14 -24.12 4.84
N GLY A 351 20.31 -24.63 5.19
CA GLY A 351 20.58 -25.17 6.52
C GLY A 351 20.63 -24.09 7.60
N GLU A 352 20.70 -24.53 8.86
CA GLU A 352 20.66 -23.65 10.02
C GLU A 352 21.81 -22.63 10.03
N LYS A 353 23.05 -23.09 9.80
CA LYS A 353 24.26 -22.26 9.76
C LYS A 353 24.23 -21.22 8.64
N GLU A 354 23.67 -21.57 7.49
CA GLU A 354 23.59 -20.68 6.34
C GLU A 354 22.49 -19.62 6.50
N THR A 355 21.41 -19.97 7.20
CA THR A 355 20.28 -19.07 7.44
C THR A 355 20.58 -18.02 8.52
N MET A 356 21.40 -18.38 9.52
CA MET A 356 21.63 -17.56 10.72
C MET A 356 22.04 -16.10 10.45
N PRO A 357 22.98 -15.78 9.53
CA PRO A 357 23.35 -14.38 9.30
C PRO A 357 22.18 -13.50 8.84
N TYR A 358 21.30 -14.04 8.00
CA TYR A 358 20.13 -13.34 7.47
C TYR A 358 19.01 -13.24 8.50
N PHE A 359 18.83 -14.30 9.29
CA PHE A 359 17.94 -14.31 10.45
C PHE A 359 18.35 -13.26 11.48
N ALA A 360 19.64 -13.21 11.81
CA ALA A 360 20.20 -12.24 12.74
C ALA A 360 20.04 -10.82 12.19
N SER A 361 20.35 -10.58 10.91
CA SER A 361 20.14 -9.28 10.27
C SER A 361 18.68 -8.82 10.36
N HIS A 362 17.72 -9.72 10.11
CA HIS A 362 16.29 -9.43 10.24
C HIS A 362 15.93 -8.97 11.66
N PHE A 363 16.27 -9.77 12.68
CA PHE A 363 15.91 -9.45 14.05
C PHE A 363 16.72 -8.33 14.67
N GLN A 364 17.96 -8.11 14.24
CA GLN A 364 18.71 -6.91 14.62
C GLN A 364 17.99 -5.65 14.16
N GLU A 365 17.47 -5.64 12.92
CA GLU A 365 16.67 -4.53 12.42
C GLU A 365 15.34 -4.40 13.17
N GLN A 366 14.61 -5.50 13.43
CA GLN A 366 13.39 -5.46 14.24
C GLN A 366 13.65 -4.90 15.64
N LEU A 367 14.70 -5.36 16.32
CA LEU A 367 15.06 -4.88 17.66
C LEU A 367 15.57 -3.44 17.65
N ARG A 368 16.22 -2.99 16.57
CA ARG A 368 16.60 -1.57 16.42
C ARG A 368 15.37 -0.66 16.37
N LEU A 369 14.37 -1.07 15.59
CA LEU A 369 13.14 -0.32 15.35
C LEU A 369 12.15 -0.38 16.52
N TYR A 370 11.96 -1.55 17.12
CA TYR A 370 10.90 -1.79 18.10
C TYR A 370 11.40 -2.11 19.52
N LYS A 371 12.73 -2.14 19.72
CA LYS A 371 13.46 -2.39 20.97
C LYS A 371 13.31 -3.81 21.53
N LYS A 372 12.09 -4.26 21.78
CA LYS A 372 11.73 -5.61 22.26
C LYS A 372 10.73 -6.22 21.28
N GLN A 373 10.84 -7.52 21.02
CA GLN A 373 9.94 -8.22 20.11
C GLN A 373 9.42 -9.51 20.73
N VAL A 374 8.10 -9.68 20.72
CA VAL A 374 7.45 -10.95 21.02
C VAL A 374 7.00 -11.56 19.70
N ILE A 375 7.52 -12.74 19.40
CA ILE A 375 7.11 -13.58 18.28
C ILE A 375 5.94 -14.44 18.75
N ILE A 376 4.81 -14.35 18.04
CA ILE A 376 3.67 -15.24 18.23
C ILE A 376 3.60 -16.20 17.05
N ASN A 377 4.14 -17.40 17.19
CA ASN A 377 4.17 -18.41 16.14
C ASN A 377 2.92 -19.28 16.14
N LEU A 378 2.10 -19.12 15.09
CA LEU A 378 0.83 -19.84 14.90
C LEU A 378 0.93 -21.05 13.94
N VAL A 379 2.15 -21.51 13.65
CA VAL A 379 2.40 -22.70 12.82
C VAL A 379 1.85 -23.94 13.51
N ASP A 380 1.11 -24.75 12.76
CA ASP A 380 0.67 -26.09 13.15
C ASP A 380 1.86 -26.97 13.56
N GLN A 381 1.81 -27.50 14.80
CA GLN A 381 2.90 -28.26 15.40
C GLN A 381 2.91 -29.73 15.00
N SER A 382 1.85 -30.22 14.35
CA SER A 382 1.68 -31.62 13.94
C SER A 382 1.58 -31.78 12.41
N GLY A 383 1.43 -30.68 11.68
CA GLY A 383 1.19 -30.67 10.25
C GLY A 383 2.42 -30.54 9.36
N ARG A 384 2.15 -30.26 8.07
CA ARG A 384 3.17 -30.09 7.03
C ARG A 384 4.06 -28.87 7.24
N GLU A 385 3.57 -27.88 7.99
CA GLU A 385 4.27 -26.63 8.26
C GLU A 385 5.20 -26.74 9.48
N LYS A 386 5.12 -27.84 10.24
CA LYS A 386 5.99 -28.14 11.39
C LYS A 386 7.47 -27.96 11.05
N ILE A 387 7.90 -28.37 9.85
CA ILE A 387 9.30 -28.21 9.42
C ILE A 387 9.76 -26.74 9.44
N ILE A 388 8.87 -25.80 9.15
CA ILE A 388 9.13 -24.36 9.18
C ILE A 388 9.14 -23.86 10.62
N GLY A 389 8.17 -24.29 11.44
CA GLY A 389 8.09 -23.97 12.87
C GLY A 389 9.33 -24.45 13.64
N ASP A 390 9.74 -25.70 13.43
CA ASP A 390 10.94 -26.29 14.02
C ASP A 390 12.20 -25.52 13.59
N SER A 391 12.32 -25.22 12.30
CA SER A 391 13.46 -24.44 11.79
C SER A 391 13.51 -23.05 12.41
N TYR A 392 12.36 -22.42 12.62
CA TYR A 392 12.29 -21.09 13.19
C TYR A 392 12.68 -21.08 14.66
N LEU A 393 12.12 -21.99 15.46
CA LEU A 393 12.46 -22.15 16.86
C LEU A 393 13.97 -22.36 17.04
N LYS A 394 14.58 -23.22 16.22
CA LYS A 394 16.03 -23.43 16.27
C LYS A 394 16.83 -22.16 15.98
N GLN A 395 16.42 -21.34 15.01
CA GLN A 395 17.08 -20.07 14.72
C GLN A 395 16.96 -19.10 15.91
N VAL A 396 15.78 -19.00 16.52
CA VAL A 396 15.57 -18.17 17.72
C VAL A 396 16.48 -18.63 18.87
N LEU A 397 16.52 -19.94 19.14
CA LEU A 397 17.37 -20.50 20.21
C LEU A 397 18.87 -20.27 19.95
N LEU A 398 19.30 -20.32 18.70
CA LEU A 398 20.69 -20.05 18.34
C LEU A 398 21.03 -18.54 18.38
N PHE A 399 20.08 -17.67 18.04
CA PHE A 399 20.24 -16.22 18.13
C PHE A 399 20.29 -15.73 19.58
N ASN A 400 19.57 -16.41 20.48
CA ASN A 400 19.64 -16.27 21.94
C ASN A 400 19.71 -14.82 22.44
N ASN A 401 18.75 -13.99 22.04
CA ASN A 401 18.70 -12.58 22.41
C ASN A 401 17.67 -12.32 23.52
N PRO A 402 18.02 -11.64 24.62
CA PRO A 402 17.12 -11.42 25.74
C PRO A 402 15.91 -10.51 25.41
N ASN A 403 16.00 -9.71 24.35
CA ASN A 403 14.92 -8.82 23.90
C ASN A 403 13.98 -9.50 22.89
N LEU A 404 14.19 -10.78 22.59
CA LEU A 404 13.39 -11.57 21.68
C LEU A 404 12.69 -12.71 22.42
N THR A 405 11.38 -12.61 22.57
CA THR A 405 10.55 -13.66 23.18
C THR A 405 9.87 -14.47 22.10
N TYR A 406 9.83 -15.80 22.26
CA TYR A 406 9.12 -16.69 21.35
C TYR A 406 8.00 -17.42 22.06
N VAL A 407 6.79 -17.27 21.55
CA VAL A 407 5.58 -17.92 22.03
C VAL A 407 5.02 -18.75 20.88
N SER A 408 4.82 -20.05 21.11
CA SER A 408 4.18 -20.92 20.14
C SER A 408 2.75 -21.19 20.59
N PHE A 409 1.79 -21.04 19.68
CA PHE A 409 0.38 -21.32 19.97
C PHE A 409 -0.22 -22.10 18.80
N ASP A 410 -0.60 -23.35 19.04
CA ASP A 410 -1.23 -24.17 18.01
C ASP A 410 -2.71 -23.77 17.88
N PHE A 411 -2.97 -22.87 16.93
CA PHE A 411 -4.30 -22.35 16.66
C PHE A 411 -5.30 -23.45 16.27
N HIS A 412 -4.86 -24.50 15.55
CA HIS A 412 -5.76 -25.55 15.07
C HIS A 412 -6.20 -26.49 16.20
N GLU A 413 -5.33 -26.68 17.19
CA GLU A 413 -5.65 -27.42 18.39
C GLU A 413 -6.55 -26.62 19.33
N HIS A 414 -6.15 -25.39 19.66
CA HIS A 414 -6.81 -24.57 20.68
C HIS A 414 -8.14 -23.99 20.20
N CYS A 415 -8.23 -23.53 18.96
CA CYS A 415 -9.45 -22.94 18.39
C CYS A 415 -10.26 -23.94 17.56
N ARG A 416 -10.06 -25.25 17.76
CA ARG A 416 -10.81 -26.29 17.04
C ARG A 416 -12.32 -26.08 17.19
N GLY A 417 -13.01 -26.05 16.05
CA GLY A 417 -14.45 -25.79 15.98
C GLY A 417 -14.83 -24.31 15.97
N MET A 418 -13.91 -23.40 15.59
CA MET A 418 -14.12 -21.94 15.58
C MET A 418 -14.40 -21.35 16.97
N ARG A 419 -13.85 -21.97 18.01
CA ARG A 419 -13.89 -21.46 19.39
C ARG A 419 -12.86 -20.36 19.56
N PHE A 420 -13.15 -19.19 18.99
CA PHE A 420 -12.26 -18.04 19.00
C PHE A 420 -12.09 -17.46 20.41
N GLU A 421 -12.99 -17.76 21.34
CA GLU A 421 -12.82 -17.44 22.77
C GLU A 421 -11.51 -18.01 23.34
N ASN A 422 -11.00 -19.11 22.79
CA ASN A 422 -9.74 -19.71 23.24
C ASN A 422 -8.49 -18.91 22.83
N VAL A 423 -8.62 -17.88 21.98
CA VAL A 423 -7.55 -16.89 21.76
C VAL A 423 -7.26 -16.14 23.06
N GLN A 424 -8.23 -16.02 23.97
CA GLN A 424 -8.02 -15.42 25.28
C GLN A 424 -6.90 -16.11 26.06
N VAL A 425 -6.72 -17.43 25.90
CA VAL A 425 -5.63 -18.19 26.52
C VAL A 425 -4.26 -17.66 26.09
N LEU A 426 -4.12 -17.33 24.79
CA LEU A 426 -2.90 -16.73 24.28
C LEU A 426 -2.71 -15.32 24.83
N THR A 427 -3.76 -14.48 24.79
CA THR A 427 -3.65 -13.09 25.25
C THR A 427 -3.36 -13.01 26.75
N ASP A 428 -3.96 -13.88 27.56
CA ASP A 428 -3.71 -13.96 29.00
C ASP A 428 -2.26 -14.40 29.26
N ALA A 429 -1.77 -15.41 28.54
CA ALA A 429 -0.40 -15.91 28.69
C ALA A 429 0.67 -14.87 28.35
N ILE A 430 0.37 -13.91 27.48
CA ILE A 430 1.30 -12.83 27.10
C ILE A 430 0.92 -11.48 27.72
N SER A 431 -0.14 -11.40 28.54
CA SER A 431 -0.68 -10.15 29.07
C SER A 431 0.37 -9.37 29.88
N ASP A 432 1.12 -10.07 30.74
CA ASP A 432 2.21 -9.46 31.52
C ASP A 432 3.32 -8.92 30.62
N ILE A 433 3.63 -9.64 29.53
CA ILE A 433 4.66 -9.26 28.56
C ILE A 433 4.22 -8.02 27.78
N ILE A 434 2.96 -7.98 27.34
CA ILE A 434 2.37 -6.82 26.64
C ILE A 434 2.32 -5.61 27.58
N THR A 435 1.97 -5.82 28.84
CA THR A 435 1.90 -4.75 29.85
C THR A 435 3.29 -4.18 30.15
N GLU A 436 4.29 -5.04 30.30
CA GLU A 436 5.70 -4.65 30.50
C GLU A 436 6.25 -3.90 29.28
N MET A 437 5.82 -4.30 28.08
CA MET A 437 6.15 -3.62 26.83
C MET A 437 5.66 -2.16 26.82
N LYS A 438 4.72 -1.74 27.68
CA LYS A 438 4.08 -0.41 27.66
C LYS A 438 3.49 -0.09 26.27
N TRP A 439 2.72 0.99 26.14
CA TRP A 439 2.19 1.46 24.84
C TRP A 439 3.28 2.04 23.91
N GLN A 440 4.52 1.54 24.04
CA GLN A 440 5.74 2.04 23.40
C GLN A 440 6.53 0.95 22.66
N HIS A 441 5.99 -0.27 22.56
CA HIS A 441 6.68 -1.41 21.92
C HIS A 441 5.73 -2.26 21.08
N SER A 442 6.26 -2.85 20.00
CA SER A 442 5.47 -3.58 19.00
C SER A 442 5.28 -5.08 19.33
N ILE A 443 4.12 -5.63 18.97
CA ILE A 443 3.88 -7.09 18.98
C ILE A 443 4.05 -7.66 17.56
N LEU A 444 4.90 -8.66 17.37
CA LEU A 444 5.00 -9.34 16.07
C LEU A 444 4.03 -10.51 16.04
N LEU A 445 2.88 -10.30 15.40
CA LEU A 445 1.93 -11.34 15.07
C LEU A 445 2.42 -12.11 13.84
N GLN A 446 2.79 -13.38 14.01
CA GLN A 446 3.12 -14.23 12.88
C GLN A 446 1.94 -15.12 12.53
N ASP A 447 1.32 -14.83 11.40
CA ASP A 447 0.48 -15.81 10.73
C ASP A 447 1.33 -16.75 9.88
N CYS A 448 1.47 -17.98 10.37
CA CYS A 448 1.34 -19.13 9.50
C CYS A 448 -0.13 -19.63 9.45
N ILE A 449 -1.09 -18.78 9.82
CA ILE A 449 -2.50 -19.13 9.75
C ILE A 449 -2.92 -19.34 8.28
N THR A 450 -3.08 -20.61 7.95
CA THR A 450 -4.19 -21.13 7.17
C THR A 450 -5.52 -20.55 7.67
N HIS A 451 -5.97 -19.47 7.03
CA HIS A 451 -7.37 -19.22 6.71
C HIS A 451 -7.31 -18.60 5.29
N PHE A 452 -7.94 -19.18 4.26
CA PHE A 452 -9.38 -19.31 4.08
C PHE A 452 -10.10 -18.06 4.54
N GLU A 453 -10.07 -17.04 3.67
CA GLU A 453 -11.36 -16.45 3.32
C GLU A 453 -12.27 -17.60 2.91
N ALA A 454 -13.39 -17.71 3.61
CA ALA A 454 -14.54 -18.40 3.09
C ALA A 454 -14.95 -17.67 1.80
N VAL A 455 -14.80 -18.36 0.68
CA VAL A 455 -15.90 -18.48 -0.28
C VAL A 455 -16.34 -19.93 -0.24
#